data_AF-T1AGE0-F1
#
_entry.id   AF-T1AGE0-F1
#
_cell.length_a   1.000
_cell.length_b   1.000
_cell.length_c   1.000
_cell.angle_alpha   90.00
_cell.angle_beta   90.00
_cell.angle_gamma   90.00
#
_symmetry.space_group_name_H-M   'P 1'
#
loop_
_entity.id
_entity.type
_entity.pdbx_description
1 polymer ?
#
loop_
_entity_poly.entity_id
_entity_poly.type
_entity_poly.pdbx_seq_one_letter_code
_entity_poly.pdbx_strand_id
1 'polypeptide(L)'
;AGGIGTHQSIVAYSAICQHLGCPAPAISYYPPGTCSQTFNTGPPGPNSSPNQPFYIHCSCHGSTYDPVHSAAILTGPTVLPLPQVVLETDANGNIYAVGENGPPVNGHINTLQGDYGVSSTVPLAKEAPVILCSFPA
;
A
#
# COMPACT_ATOMS: atom_id res chain seq x y z
N ALA A 1 7.23 -5.29 -8.82
CA ALA A 1 6.36 -5.20 -10.00
C ALA A 1 6.16 -3.72 -10.36
N GLY A 2 5.67 -3.43 -11.57
CA GLY A 2 5.45 -2.06 -12.08
C GLY A 2 3.97 -1.71 -12.15
N GLY A 3 3.66 -0.48 -12.56
CA GLY A 3 2.26 -0.09 -12.82
C GLY A 3 1.77 -0.55 -14.19
N ILE A 4 0.47 -0.81 -14.31
CA ILE A 4 -0.21 -1.19 -15.56
C ILE A 4 -1.01 -0.02 -16.14
N GLY A 5 -1.65 -0.26 -17.29
CA GLY A 5 -2.44 0.73 -18.01
C GLY A 5 -1.59 1.64 -18.90
N THR A 6 -2.25 2.52 -19.66
CA THR A 6 -1.62 3.39 -20.67
C THR A 6 -0.52 4.29 -20.11
N HIS A 7 -0.63 4.67 -18.85
CA HIS A 7 0.31 5.54 -18.15
C HIS A 7 1.18 4.81 -17.12
N GLN A 8 1.11 3.47 -17.04
CA GLN A 8 1.81 2.67 -16.03
C GLN A 8 1.58 3.19 -14.60
N SER A 9 0.38 3.72 -14.34
CA SER A 9 0.04 4.45 -13.11
C SER A 9 -0.95 3.71 -12.23
N ILE A 10 -1.37 2.50 -12.62
CA ILE A 10 -2.26 1.66 -11.83
C ILE A 10 -1.40 0.60 -11.13
N VAL A 11 -1.42 0.62 -9.81
CA VAL A 11 -0.71 -0.32 -8.93
C VAL A 11 -1.67 -0.86 -7.88
N ALA A 12 -1.38 -2.04 -7.34
CA ALA A 12 -2.11 -2.63 -6.24
C ALA A 12 -1.14 -3.25 -5.24
N TYR A 13 -1.50 -3.18 -3.95
CA TYR A 13 -0.69 -3.67 -2.84
C TYR A 13 -1.59 -4.40 -1.83
N SER A 14 -0.98 -5.21 -0.98
CA SER A 14 -1.66 -5.81 0.15
C SER A 14 -2.26 -4.74 1.07
N ALA A 15 -3.51 -4.95 1.48
CA ALA A 15 -4.20 -4.11 2.45
C ALA A 15 -3.94 -4.57 3.90
N ILE A 16 -2.80 -5.23 4.14
CA ILE A 16 -2.35 -5.71 5.44
C ILE A 16 -0.94 -5.17 5.68
N CYS A 17 -0.75 -4.46 6.79
CA CYS A 17 0.51 -3.79 7.10
C CYS A 17 1.64 -4.79 7.37
N GLN A 18 2.78 -4.62 6.70
CA GLN A 18 3.94 -5.51 6.78
C GLN A 18 4.64 -5.51 8.16
N HIS A 19 4.35 -4.54 9.03
CA HIS A 19 4.89 -4.50 10.40
C HIS A 19 4.37 -5.66 11.26
N LEU A 20 3.11 -5.60 11.67
CA LEU A 20 2.47 -6.58 12.59
C LEU A 20 1.09 -7.04 12.08
N GLY A 21 0.81 -6.86 10.78
CA GLY A 21 -0.38 -7.44 10.17
C GLY A 21 -1.68 -6.65 10.34
N CYS A 22 -1.64 -5.36 10.73
CA CYS A 22 -2.87 -4.56 10.81
C CYS A 22 -3.61 -4.53 9.46
N PRO A 23 -4.87 -5.00 9.38
CA PRO A 23 -5.64 -4.96 8.14
C PRO A 23 -6.22 -3.57 7.89
N ALA A 24 -6.82 -3.37 6.71
CA ALA A 24 -7.73 -2.26 6.47
C ALA A 24 -8.87 -2.24 7.53
N PRO A 25 -9.36 -1.06 7.95
CA PRO A 25 -8.98 0.28 7.45
C PRO A 25 -7.78 0.90 8.19
N ALA A 26 -7.11 0.17 9.10
CA ALA A 26 -5.99 0.73 9.86
C ALA A 26 -4.79 1.06 8.97
N ILE A 27 -4.53 0.27 7.93
CA ILE A 27 -3.68 0.66 6.80
C ILE A 27 -4.55 1.22 5.68
N SER A 28 -4.19 2.38 5.15
CA SER A 28 -4.99 3.08 4.14
C SER A 28 -4.15 3.97 3.23
N TYR A 29 -4.68 4.27 2.04
CA TYR A 29 -4.13 5.28 1.14
C TYR A 29 -4.53 6.68 1.58
N TYR A 30 -3.54 7.57 1.70
CA TYR A 30 -3.69 8.97 2.10
C TYR A 30 -3.46 9.82 0.85
N PRO A 31 -4.52 10.35 0.21
CA PRO A 31 -4.39 11.21 -0.95
C PRO A 31 -3.75 12.58 -0.60
N PRO A 32 -3.35 13.36 -1.62
CA PRO A 32 -2.85 14.72 -1.41
C PRO A 32 -3.80 15.57 -0.58
N GLY A 33 -3.26 16.24 0.43
CA GLY A 33 -4.01 17.12 1.33
C GLY A 33 -4.70 16.41 2.50
N THR A 34 -4.60 15.08 2.63
CA THR A 34 -5.10 14.36 3.82
C THR A 34 -4.36 14.79 5.09
N CYS A 35 -3.04 14.95 5.01
CA CYS A 35 -2.23 15.54 6.08
C CYS A 35 -1.21 16.52 5.47
N SER A 36 -0.65 17.41 6.29
CA SER A 36 0.39 18.35 5.86
C SER A 36 1.73 17.69 5.55
N GLN A 37 1.95 16.47 6.09
CA GLN A 37 3.17 15.71 5.87
C GLN A 37 3.32 15.33 4.41
N THR A 38 4.52 15.55 3.88
CA THR A 38 4.97 15.01 2.60
C THR A 38 6.25 14.23 2.82
N PHE A 39 6.58 13.32 1.90
CA PHE A 39 7.76 12.47 2.02
C PHE A 39 8.62 12.58 0.78
N ASN A 40 9.94 12.51 0.95
CA ASN A 40 10.83 12.32 -0.17
C ASN A 40 10.81 10.83 -0.54
N THR A 41 10.42 10.53 -1.77
CA THR A 41 10.17 9.16 -2.26
C THR A 41 11.21 8.74 -3.28
N GLY A 42 11.40 7.43 -3.46
CA GLY A 42 12.41 6.86 -4.37
C GLY A 42 13.82 6.73 -3.77
N PRO A 43 14.75 6.09 -4.50
CA PRO A 43 16.14 5.93 -4.04
C PRO A 43 16.84 7.29 -3.89
N PRO A 44 17.75 7.46 -2.92
CA PRO A 44 18.51 8.69 -2.75
C PRO A 44 19.23 9.08 -4.06
N GLY A 45 19.01 10.28 -4.56
CA GLY A 45 19.62 10.77 -5.80
C GLY A 45 18.67 11.63 -6.63
N PRO A 46 19.05 11.99 -7.88
CA PRO A 46 18.27 12.89 -8.73
C PRO A 46 16.88 12.36 -9.12
N ASN A 47 16.61 11.08 -8.88
CA ASN A 47 15.32 10.44 -9.12
C ASN A 47 14.43 10.39 -7.87
N SER A 48 14.88 10.93 -6.72
CA SER A 48 14.01 11.08 -5.56
C SER A 48 12.97 12.15 -5.86
N SER A 49 11.69 11.82 -5.70
CA SER A 49 10.61 12.81 -5.82
C SER A 49 10.51 13.57 -4.50
N PRO A 50 10.81 14.88 -4.46
CA PRO A 50 10.70 15.65 -3.25
C PRO A 50 9.24 15.96 -2.93
N ASN A 51 8.91 15.96 -1.64
CA ASN A 51 7.59 16.39 -1.15
C ASN A 51 6.40 15.63 -1.76
N GLN A 52 6.52 14.31 -1.89
CA GLN A 52 5.40 13.46 -2.31
C GLN A 52 4.20 13.67 -1.38
N PRO A 53 3.04 14.12 -1.90
CA PRO A 53 1.91 14.50 -1.07
C PRO A 53 0.95 13.33 -0.77
N PHE A 54 1.23 12.13 -1.28
CA PHE A 54 0.40 10.94 -1.07
C PHE A 54 1.24 9.72 -0.73
N TYR A 55 0.67 8.84 0.07
CA TYR A 55 1.34 7.66 0.62
C TYR A 55 0.33 6.65 1.13
N ILE A 56 0.79 5.46 1.50
CA ILE A 56 0.00 4.49 2.26
C ILE A 56 0.48 4.55 3.71
N HIS A 57 -0.42 4.71 4.67
CA HIS A 57 -0.06 4.83 6.09
C HIS A 57 -0.87 3.87 6.94
N CYS A 58 -0.20 3.27 7.93
CA CYS A 58 -0.82 2.42 8.94
C CYS A 58 -0.89 3.14 10.29
N SER A 59 -2.11 3.47 10.71
CA SER A 59 -2.40 4.22 11.94
C SER A 59 -2.18 3.42 13.23
N CYS A 60 -1.94 2.11 13.15
CA CYS A 60 -1.63 1.29 14.34
C CYS A 60 -0.32 1.72 15.03
N HIS A 61 0.76 1.83 14.25
CA HIS A 61 2.12 2.08 14.76
C HIS A 61 2.90 3.08 13.91
N GLY A 62 2.28 3.63 12.86
CA GLY A 62 2.80 4.74 12.09
C GLY A 62 3.72 4.40 10.91
N SER A 63 3.75 3.14 10.46
CA SER A 63 4.51 2.78 9.24
C SER A 63 3.89 3.40 8.00
N THR A 64 4.75 3.98 7.15
CA THR A 64 4.34 4.68 5.93
C THR A 64 5.10 4.12 4.73
N TYR A 65 4.40 3.97 3.61
CA TYR A 65 4.91 3.35 2.39
C TYR A 65 4.67 4.24 1.17
N ASP A 66 5.60 4.15 0.23
CA ASP A 66 5.63 4.87 -1.01
C ASP A 66 4.98 4.06 -2.16
N PRO A 67 3.73 4.34 -2.54
CA PRO A 67 3.03 3.56 -3.55
C PRO A 67 3.65 3.68 -4.95
N VAL A 68 4.50 4.68 -5.21
CA VAL A 68 5.13 4.91 -6.51
C VAL A 68 6.33 3.98 -6.70
N HIS A 69 7.10 3.74 -5.64
CA HIS A 69 8.33 2.97 -5.69
C HIS A 69 8.19 1.61 -4.99
N SER A 70 7.25 0.79 -5.49
CA SER A 70 7.00 -0.58 -4.99
C SER A 70 6.76 -0.66 -3.48
N ALA A 71 5.98 0.28 -2.94
CA ALA A 71 5.69 0.40 -1.51
C ALA A 71 6.95 0.44 -0.64
N ALA A 72 8.01 1.11 -1.11
CA ALA A 72 9.22 1.36 -0.33
C ALA A 72 8.87 2.04 1.00
N ILE A 73 9.67 1.76 2.02
CA ILE A 73 9.43 2.23 3.38
C ILE A 73 9.81 3.71 3.47
N LEU A 74 8.86 4.54 3.90
CA LEU A 74 9.08 5.95 4.20
C LEU A 74 9.30 6.17 5.69
N THR A 75 8.54 5.48 6.54
CA THR A 75 8.70 5.50 7.99
C THR A 75 8.53 4.09 8.58
N GLY A 76 9.27 3.81 9.65
CA GLY A 76 9.14 2.59 10.43
C GLY A 76 7.88 2.57 11.29
N PRO A 77 7.68 1.54 12.14
CA PRO A 77 8.63 0.48 12.49
C PRO A 77 8.76 -0.67 11.48
N THR A 78 7.99 -0.70 10.40
CA THR A 78 8.17 -1.73 9.35
C THR A 78 9.60 -1.74 8.80
N VAL A 79 10.09 -2.93 8.46
CA VAL A 79 11.43 -3.15 7.86
C VAL A 79 11.36 -3.81 6.48
N LEU A 80 10.14 -4.02 5.96
CA LEU A 80 9.89 -4.58 4.64
C LEU A 80 8.82 -3.74 3.90
N PRO A 81 8.90 -3.62 2.56
CA PRO A 81 7.88 -2.97 1.76
C PRO A 81 6.56 -3.76 1.78
N LEU A 82 5.45 -3.12 1.39
CA LEU A 82 4.20 -3.86 1.22
C LEU A 82 4.32 -4.83 0.03
N PRO A 83 3.81 -6.06 0.16
CA PRO A 83 3.66 -6.95 -0.97
C PRO A 83 2.80 -6.30 -2.07
N GLN A 84 3.29 -6.37 -3.30
CA GLN A 84 2.62 -5.78 -4.45
C GLN A 84 1.80 -6.85 -5.18
N VAL A 85 0.53 -6.58 -5.42
CA VAL A 85 -0.32 -7.43 -6.26
C VAL A 85 0.15 -7.30 -7.70
N VAL A 86 0.43 -8.43 -8.35
CA VAL A 86 0.79 -8.48 -9.76
C VAL A 86 -0.49 -8.35 -10.56
N LEU A 87 -0.55 -7.31 -11.39
CA LEU A 87 -1.71 -7.01 -12.22
C LEU A 87 -1.40 -7.29 -13.70
N GLU A 88 -2.40 -7.77 -14.41
CA GLU A 88 -2.40 -7.90 -15.88
C GLU A 88 -3.67 -7.28 -16.47
N THR A 89 -3.61 -6.93 -17.75
CA THR A 89 -4.75 -6.41 -18.51
C THR A 89 -5.07 -7.28 -19.70
N ASP A 90 -6.35 -7.49 -19.99
CA ASP A 90 -6.78 -8.09 -21.26
C ASP A 90 -6.97 -7.03 -22.37
N ALA A 91 -7.31 -7.51 -23.58
CA ALA A 91 -7.57 -6.64 -24.73
C ALA A 91 -8.81 -5.74 -24.58
N ASN A 92 -9.70 -6.04 -23.63
CA ASN A 92 -10.89 -5.24 -23.35
C ASN A 92 -10.63 -4.15 -22.29
N GLY A 93 -9.43 -4.14 -21.70
CA GLY A 93 -9.06 -3.22 -20.62
C GLY A 93 -9.51 -3.68 -19.23
N ASN A 94 -9.94 -4.94 -19.08
CA ASN A 94 -10.18 -5.52 -17.76
C ASN A 94 -8.85 -5.72 -17.03
N ILE A 95 -8.87 -5.55 -15.71
CA ILE A 95 -7.69 -5.69 -14.84
C ILE A 95 -7.84 -6.96 -14.00
N TYR A 96 -6.80 -7.79 -13.99
CA TYR A 96 -6.76 -9.05 -13.26
C TYR A 96 -5.62 -9.03 -12.25
N ALA A 97 -5.89 -9.47 -11.02
CA ALA A 97 -4.85 -9.86 -10.08
C ALA A 97 -4.42 -11.28 -10.40
N VAL A 98 -3.15 -11.46 -10.80
CA VAL A 98 -2.61 -12.76 -11.25
C VAL A 98 -1.58 -13.35 -10.30
N GLY A 99 -1.24 -12.61 -9.24
CA GLY A 99 -0.32 -13.06 -8.21
C GLY A 99 0.09 -11.92 -7.30
N GLU A 100 1.18 -12.14 -6.57
CA GLU A 100 1.71 -11.18 -5.61
C GLU A 100 3.23 -11.31 -5.54
N ASN A 101 3.90 -10.18 -5.30
CA ASN A 101 5.35 -10.08 -5.22
C ASN A 101 5.75 -9.41 -3.90
N GLY A 102 6.41 -10.17 -3.05
CA GLY A 102 6.89 -9.72 -1.73
C GLY A 102 6.98 -10.89 -0.75
N PRO A 103 7.55 -10.67 0.43
CA PRO A 103 7.49 -11.65 1.51
C PRO A 103 6.06 -11.72 2.09
N PRO A 104 5.68 -12.85 2.72
CA PRO A 104 4.42 -12.92 3.46
C PRO A 104 4.32 -11.80 4.50
N VAL A 105 3.11 -11.29 4.71
CA VAL A 105 2.84 -10.37 5.82
C VAL A 105 3.05 -11.09 7.14
N ASN A 106 3.56 -10.39 8.16
CA ASN A 106 3.74 -10.97 9.48
C ASN A 106 2.42 -11.61 9.99
N GLY A 107 2.53 -12.78 10.63
CA GLY A 107 1.38 -13.58 11.07
C GLY A 107 0.71 -14.44 9.99
N HIS A 108 1.17 -14.39 8.74
CA HIS A 108 0.62 -15.15 7.61
C HIS A 108 1.63 -16.18 7.07
N ILE A 109 1.16 -17.38 6.73
CA ILE A 109 2.01 -18.51 6.29
C ILE A 109 2.52 -18.32 4.85
N ASN A 110 1.81 -17.53 4.05
CA ASN A 110 2.18 -17.15 2.69
C ASN A 110 1.53 -15.80 2.34
N THR A 111 1.90 -15.22 1.20
CA THR A 111 1.42 -13.91 0.78
C THR A 111 -0.07 -13.93 0.37
N LEU A 112 -0.56 -15.07 -0.14
CA LEU A 112 -1.95 -15.28 -0.55
C LEU A 112 -2.91 -15.56 0.62
N GLN A 113 -2.42 -15.57 1.85
CA GLN A 113 -3.28 -15.63 3.03
C GLN A 113 -3.69 -14.21 3.41
N GLY A 114 -5.00 -13.95 3.35
CA GLY A 114 -5.58 -12.72 3.90
C GLY A 114 -5.89 -12.82 5.39
N ASP A 115 -6.35 -11.72 5.97
CA ASP A 115 -6.89 -11.67 7.34
C ASP A 115 -8.36 -12.17 7.37
N TYR A 116 -9.17 -11.74 8.34
CA TYR A 116 -10.63 -11.94 8.36
C TYR A 116 -11.23 -11.46 7.01
N GLY A 117 -11.44 -12.39 6.09
CA GLY A 117 -11.84 -12.09 4.73
C GLY A 117 -13.15 -11.30 4.67
N VAL A 118 -13.35 -10.56 3.57
CA VAL A 118 -14.65 -9.96 3.28
C VAL A 118 -15.66 -11.09 3.05
N SER A 119 -16.69 -11.17 3.89
CA SER A 119 -17.75 -12.17 3.71
C SER A 119 -18.39 -11.99 2.33
N SER A 120 -18.73 -13.09 1.66
CA SER A 120 -19.46 -13.08 0.38
C SER A 120 -20.85 -12.43 0.47
N THR A 121 -21.32 -12.15 1.67
CA THR A 121 -22.60 -11.49 1.95
C THR A 121 -22.45 -10.03 2.40
N VAL A 122 -21.23 -9.56 2.66
CA VAL A 122 -20.98 -8.17 3.04
C VAL A 122 -20.68 -7.40 1.76
N PRO A 123 -21.52 -6.41 1.38
CA PRO A 123 -21.21 -5.59 0.22
C PRO A 123 -19.87 -4.89 0.44
N LEU A 124 -19.04 -4.85 -0.59
CA LEU A 124 -17.82 -4.05 -0.60
C LEU A 124 -18.22 -2.58 -0.39
N ALA A 125 -18.08 -2.12 0.84
CA ALA A 125 -18.30 -0.73 1.20
C ALA A 125 -16.96 -0.01 1.22
N LYS A 126 -16.97 1.25 0.77
CA LYS A 126 -15.84 2.16 1.02
C LYS A 126 -15.79 2.40 2.53
N GLU A 127 -14.86 1.75 3.21
CA GLU A 127 -14.64 2.00 4.63
C GLU A 127 -13.90 3.32 4.80
N ALA A 128 -14.34 4.13 5.78
CA ALA A 128 -13.67 5.39 6.07
C ALA A 128 -12.33 5.07 6.75
N PRO A 129 -11.20 5.51 6.20
CA PRO A 129 -9.91 5.25 6.81
C PRO A 129 -9.81 5.96 8.17
N VAL A 130 -9.13 5.33 9.12
CA VAL A 130 -8.74 6.02 10.35
C VAL A 130 -7.55 6.92 10.02
N ILE A 131 -7.84 8.19 9.74
CA ILE A 131 -6.83 9.20 9.40
C ILE A 131 -6.21 9.78 10.67
N LEU A 132 -4.95 9.44 10.92
CA LEU A 132 -4.12 10.08 11.94
C LEU A 132 -2.95 10.77 11.26
N CYS A 133 -2.86 12.08 11.40
CA CYS A 133 -1.76 12.89 10.85
C CYS A 133 -0.57 13.03 11.80
N SER A 134 -0.49 12.15 12.80
CA SER A 134 0.61 12.08 13.76
C SER A 134 1.57 10.98 13.32
N PHE A 135 2.65 11.37 12.66
CA PHE A 135 3.66 10.44 12.19
C PHE A 135 4.73 10.27 13.27
N PRO A 136 5.09 9.04 13.67
CA PRO A 136 6.27 8.85 14.51
C PRO A 136 7.51 9.36 13.75
N ALA A 137 8.39 10.04 14.48
CA ALA A 137 9.65 10.59 13.96
C ALA A 137 10.63 9.48 13.53
#